data_AF-A0A1G9K468-F1
#
_entry.id   AF-A0A1G9K468-F1
#
_cell.length_a   1.000
_cell.length_b   1.000
_cell.length_c   1.000
_cell.angle_alpha   90.00
_cell.angle_beta   90.00
_cell.angle_gamma   90.00
#
_symmetry.space_group_name_H-M   'P 1'
#
loop_
_entity.id
_entity.type
_entity.pdbx_description
1 polymer ?
#
loop_
_entity_poly.entity_id
_entity_poly.type
_entity_poly.pdbx_seq_one_letter_code
_entity_poly.pdbx_strand_id
1 'polypeptide(L)'
;METRKSNRVNRFFSLLSLKFRITPELIVEIISGLFFLLFLYAAFNKILDFQKFKVQLGQSPLLTDYAMVIAWLVPTIEILICILLYFKRTLVIGLYASFSLMLMFTLYIIVILTFAERVPCSCGGILEKLGWTAHLIFNIIFVFLAVVAIFLQGKFTLYKSRVKQAN
;
A
#
# COMPACT_ATOMS: atom_id res chain seq x y z
N MET A 1 -46.11 11.15 -37.21
CA MET A 1 -45.79 11.83 -35.94
C MET A 1 -44.94 10.88 -35.09
N GLU A 2 -43.73 10.49 -35.55
CA GLU A 2 -43.03 9.34 -34.93
C GLU A 2 -41.49 9.38 -35.03
N THR A 3 -40.90 10.52 -35.40
CA THR A 3 -39.44 10.61 -35.65
C THR A 3 -38.64 11.27 -34.53
N ARG A 4 -39.25 11.65 -33.39
CA ARG A 4 -38.56 12.36 -32.29
C ARG A 4 -38.08 11.50 -31.10
N LYS A 5 -38.49 10.23 -30.98
CA LYS A 5 -38.07 9.38 -29.84
C LYS A 5 -36.71 8.67 -30.04
N SER A 6 -36.28 8.45 -31.29
CA SER A 6 -35.05 7.71 -31.59
C SER A 6 -33.75 8.46 -31.22
N ASN A 7 -33.76 9.80 -31.27
CA ASN A 7 -32.55 10.62 -31.02
C ASN A 7 -32.15 10.78 -29.53
N ARG A 8 -33.01 10.41 -28.57
CA ARG A 8 -32.70 10.58 -27.13
C ARG A 8 -31.91 9.41 -26.56
N VAL A 9 -32.11 8.19 -27.09
CA VAL A 9 -31.44 6.97 -26.61
C VAL A 9 -29.95 6.97 -27.00
N ASN A 10 -29.62 7.44 -28.21
CA ASN A 10 -28.23 7.47 -28.69
C ASN A 10 -27.33 8.47 -27.96
N ARG A 11 -27.88 9.59 -27.43
CA ARG A 11 -27.12 10.53 -26.58
C ARG A 11 -26.92 10.04 -25.16
N PHE A 12 -27.84 9.20 -24.66
CA PHE A 12 -27.69 8.64 -23.32
C PHE A 12 -26.56 7.58 -23.29
N PHE A 13 -26.42 6.80 -24.37
CA PHE A 13 -25.32 5.85 -24.53
C PHE A 13 -23.96 6.51 -24.81
N SER A 14 -23.90 7.72 -25.37
CA SER A 14 -22.62 8.42 -25.60
C SER A 14 -22.02 9.03 -24.33
N LEU A 15 -22.82 9.26 -23.28
CA LEU A 15 -22.35 9.75 -21.98
C LEU A 15 -21.76 8.64 -21.10
N LEU A 16 -21.99 7.37 -21.46
CA LEU A 16 -21.45 6.19 -20.79
C LEU A 16 -20.26 5.61 -21.56
N SER A 17 -19.41 6.47 -22.13
CA SER A 17 -18.12 6.06 -22.69
C SER A 17 -17.00 6.76 -21.94
N LEU A 18 -16.89 6.46 -20.64
CA LEU A 18 -15.62 6.62 -19.94
C LEU A 18 -14.62 5.71 -20.66
N LYS A 19 -13.93 6.27 -21.65
CA LYS A 19 -12.81 5.66 -22.32
C LYS A 19 -11.69 5.62 -21.29
N PHE A 20 -11.74 4.65 -20.38
CA PHE A 20 -10.74 4.37 -19.37
C PHE A 20 -9.44 4.03 -20.09
N ARG A 21 -8.68 5.06 -20.42
CA ARG A 21 -7.34 4.90 -20.98
C ARG A 21 -6.42 4.71 -19.78
N ILE A 22 -5.94 3.48 -19.60
CA ILE A 22 -4.99 3.18 -18.52
C ILE A 22 -3.68 3.90 -18.85
N THR A 23 -3.40 4.97 -18.11
CA THR A 23 -2.12 5.69 -18.21
C THR A 23 -1.18 5.27 -17.08
N PRO A 24 0.15 5.39 -17.24
CA PRO A 24 1.11 5.08 -16.18
C PRO A 24 0.84 5.86 -14.88
N GLU A 25 0.37 7.10 -15.00
CA GLU A 25 0.06 7.96 -13.86
C GLU A 25 -1.13 7.41 -13.07
N LEU A 26 -2.18 6.96 -13.78
CA LEU A 26 -3.34 6.33 -13.14
C LEU A 26 -2.94 5.06 -12.39
N ILE A 27 -2.04 4.24 -12.96
CA ILE A 27 -1.53 3.04 -12.28
C ILE A 27 -0.78 3.42 -11.00
N VAL A 28 0.10 4.42 -11.05
CA VAL A 28 0.85 4.89 -9.87
C VAL A 28 -0.11 5.44 -8.81
N GLU A 29 -1.12 6.23 -9.19
CA GLU A 29 -2.13 6.76 -8.27
C GLU A 29 -2.94 5.63 -7.60
N ILE A 30 -3.35 4.61 -8.36
CA ILE A 30 -4.06 3.44 -7.81
C ILE A 30 -3.18 2.69 -6.81
N ILE A 31 -1.94 2.36 -7.18
CA ILE A 31 -1.03 1.63 -6.30
C ILE A 31 -0.73 2.44 -5.03
N SER A 32 -0.49 3.74 -5.17
CA SER A 32 -0.24 4.64 -4.04
C SER A 32 -1.45 4.72 -3.11
N GLY A 33 -2.67 4.75 -3.68
CA GLY A 33 -3.92 4.69 -2.92
C GLY A 33 -4.09 3.37 -2.16
N LEU A 34 -3.72 2.23 -2.76
CA LEU A 34 -3.73 0.93 -2.08
C LEU A 34 -2.77 0.92 -0.88
N PHE A 35 -1.55 1.42 -1.05
CA PHE A 35 -0.60 1.54 0.06
C PHE A 35 -1.09 2.50 1.16
N PHE A 36 -1.65 3.65 0.77
CA PHE A 36 -2.21 4.61 1.70
C PHE A 36 -3.28 3.96 2.57
N LEU A 37 -4.26 3.28 1.96
CA LEU A 37 -5.34 2.61 2.68
C LEU A 37 -4.82 1.49 3.58
N LEU A 38 -3.88 0.69 3.08
CA LEU A 38 -3.29 -0.42 3.82
C LEU A 38 -2.58 0.07 5.09
N PHE A 39 -1.66 1.03 4.96
CA PHE A 39 -0.90 1.54 6.10
C PHE A 39 -1.76 2.35 7.05
N LEU A 40 -2.74 3.10 6.55
CA LEU A 40 -3.67 3.82 7.40
C LEU A 40 -4.47 2.83 8.25
N TYR A 41 -5.09 1.82 7.62
CA TYR A 41 -5.81 0.78 8.32
C TYR A 41 -4.91 0.07 9.35
N ALA A 42 -3.69 -0.32 8.96
CA ALA A 42 -2.76 -1.02 9.83
C ALA A 42 -2.34 -0.18 11.05
N ALA A 43 -2.04 1.10 10.86
CA ALA A 43 -1.66 2.01 11.94
C ALA A 43 -2.83 2.23 12.92
N PHE A 44 -4.03 2.47 12.40
CA PHE A 44 -5.22 2.66 13.23
C PHE A 44 -5.52 1.43 14.10
N ASN A 45 -5.47 0.22 13.55
CA ASN A 45 -5.70 -1.00 14.34
C ASN A 45 -4.65 -1.16 15.45
N LYS A 46 -3.37 -0.85 15.16
CA LYS A 46 -2.30 -0.94 16.16
C LYS A 46 -2.42 0.10 17.27
N ILE A 47 -2.91 1.31 16.96
CA ILE A 47 -3.10 2.37 17.96
C ILE A 47 -4.33 2.09 18.82
N LEU A 48 -5.45 1.68 18.20
CA LEU A 48 -6.70 1.38 18.92
C LEU A 48 -6.50 0.22 19.90
N ASP A 49 -5.82 -0.85 19.46
CA ASP A 49 -5.52 -2.02 20.27
C ASP A 49 -4.04 -2.08 20.68
N PHE A 50 -3.48 -0.95 21.14
CA PHE A 50 -2.05 -0.82 21.45
C PHE A 50 -1.51 -1.89 22.41
N GLN A 51 -2.26 -2.20 23.48
CA GLN A 51 -1.83 -3.22 24.44
C GLN A 51 -1.77 -4.60 23.80
N LYS A 52 -2.74 -4.94 22.93
CA LYS A 52 -2.72 -6.19 22.19
C LYS A 52 -1.51 -6.24 21.26
N PHE A 53 -1.27 -5.18 20.49
CA PHE A 53 -0.13 -5.11 19.59
C PHE A 53 1.21 -5.27 20.33
N LYS A 54 1.38 -4.57 21.47
CA LYS A 54 2.56 -4.69 22.34
C LYS A 54 2.75 -6.12 22.86
N VAL A 55 1.68 -6.78 23.33
CA VAL A 55 1.75 -8.17 23.81
C VAL A 55 2.14 -9.12 22.68
N GLN A 56 1.58 -8.94 21.48
CA GLN A 56 1.92 -9.77 20.31
C GLN A 56 3.38 -9.60 19.89
N LEU A 57 3.91 -8.37 19.94
CA LEU A 57 5.35 -8.11 19.76
C LEU A 57 6.19 -8.79 20.85
N GLY A 58 5.72 -8.78 22.09
CA GLY A 58 6.35 -9.47 23.23
C GLY A 58 6.42 -10.99 23.09
N GLN A 59 5.54 -11.59 22.29
CA GLN A 59 5.52 -13.02 22.00
C GLN A 59 6.46 -13.42 20.84
N SER A 60 6.97 -12.45 20.09
CA SER A 60 7.90 -12.70 18.99
C SER A 60 9.33 -12.83 19.53
N PRO A 61 10.00 -13.99 19.37
CA PRO A 61 11.34 -14.22 19.91
C PRO A 61 12.39 -13.15 19.54
N LEU A 62 12.19 -12.49 18.39
CA LEU A 62 13.11 -11.47 17.87
C LEU A 62 12.78 -10.05 18.36
N LEU A 63 11.54 -9.81 18.76
CA LEU A 63 11.04 -8.45 19.06
C LEU A 63 10.71 -8.25 20.53
N THR A 64 10.75 -9.29 21.37
CA THR A 64 10.36 -9.22 22.78
C THR A 64 11.03 -8.07 23.53
N ASP A 65 12.36 -7.94 23.42
CA ASP A 65 13.13 -6.91 24.13
C ASP A 65 12.84 -5.48 23.64
N TYR A 66 12.35 -5.35 22.41
CA TYR A 66 12.07 -4.08 21.75
C TYR A 66 10.57 -3.81 21.60
N ALA A 67 9.71 -4.64 22.19
CA ALA A 67 8.27 -4.65 21.94
C ALA A 67 7.63 -3.28 22.21
N MET A 68 8.05 -2.59 23.28
CA MET A 68 7.52 -1.25 23.60
C MET A 68 7.94 -0.19 22.57
N VAL A 69 9.20 -0.21 22.13
CA VAL A 69 9.72 0.75 21.16
C VAL A 69 9.07 0.53 19.79
N ILE A 70 9.01 -0.73 19.35
CA ILE A 70 8.42 -1.11 18.07
C ILE A 70 6.90 -0.84 18.06
N ALA A 71 6.22 -1.03 19.20
CA ALA A 71 4.79 -0.75 19.33
C ALA A 71 4.42 0.70 18.99
N TRP A 72 5.30 1.66 19.28
CA TRP A 72 5.15 3.07 18.89
C TRP A 72 5.72 3.36 17.50
N LEU A 73 6.91 2.84 17.22
CA LEU A 73 7.65 3.15 16.00
C LEU A 73 6.89 2.74 14.74
N VAL A 74 6.33 1.52 14.72
CA VAL A 74 5.68 0.98 13.52
C VAL A 74 4.46 1.80 13.10
N PRO A 75 3.45 2.05 13.97
CA PRO A 75 2.31 2.89 13.60
C PRO A 75 2.71 4.32 13.20
N THR A 76 3.73 4.89 13.85
CA THR A 76 4.23 6.22 13.49
C THR A 76 4.81 6.24 12.08
N ILE A 77 5.65 5.26 11.71
CA ILE A 77 6.20 5.17 10.35
C ILE A 77 5.08 4.95 9.33
N GLU A 78 4.11 4.09 9.63
CA GLU A 78 2.95 3.84 8.75
C GLU A 78 2.17 5.13 8.46
N ILE A 79 1.89 5.95 9.48
CA ILE A 79 1.21 7.25 9.32
C ILE A 79 2.07 8.24 8.53
N LEU A 80 3.38 8.31 8.80
CA LEU A 80 4.30 9.17 8.05
C LEU A 80 4.32 8.80 6.56
N ILE A 81 4.30 7.50 6.24
CA ILE A 81 4.21 7.04 4.86
C ILE A 81 2.88 7.47 4.22
N CYS A 82 1.74 7.35 4.91
CA CYS A 82 0.46 7.86 4.39
C CYS A 82 0.53 9.34 4.04
N ILE A 83 1.14 10.17 4.89
CA ILE A 83 1.33 11.60 4.64
C ILE A 83 2.21 11.82 3.39
N LEU A 84 3.32 11.07 3.26
CA LEU A 84 4.21 11.17 2.11
C LEU A 84 3.54 10.77 0.79
N LEU A 85 2.70 9.72 0.81
CA LEU A 85 1.94 9.25 -0.36
C LEU A 85 0.82 10.21 -0.77
N TYR A 86 0.27 10.98 0.18
CA TYR A 86 -0.82 11.91 -0.09
C TYR A 86 -0.37 13.10 -0.97
N PHE A 87 0.83 13.65 -0.74
CA PHE A 87 1.31 14.80 -1.50
C PHE A 87 2.10 14.39 -2.75
N LYS A 88 1.70 14.91 -3.92
CA LYS A 88 2.37 14.68 -5.21
C LYS A 88 3.87 15.00 -5.19
N ARG A 89 4.30 15.97 -4.36
CA ARG A 89 5.70 16.38 -4.22
C ARG A 89 6.56 15.33 -3.49
N THR A 90 5.99 14.61 -2.53
CA THR A 90 6.69 13.61 -1.71
C THR A 90 6.38 12.17 -2.13
N LEU A 91 5.51 11.99 -3.14
CA LEU A 91 5.04 10.68 -3.60
C LEU A 91 6.17 9.67 -3.84
N VAL A 92 7.25 10.08 -4.51
CA VAL A 92 8.39 9.20 -4.79
C VAL A 92 9.04 8.73 -3.50
N ILE A 93 9.25 9.62 -2.53
CA ILE A 93 9.80 9.30 -1.22
C ILE A 93 8.84 8.34 -0.48
N GLY A 94 7.54 8.62 -0.54
CA GLY A 94 6.51 7.75 0.03
C GLY A 94 6.50 6.35 -0.57
N LEU A 95 6.68 6.21 -1.89
CA LEU A 95 6.77 4.92 -2.58
C LEU A 95 8.01 4.11 -2.17
N TYR A 96 9.19 4.75 -2.09
CA TYR A 96 10.40 4.08 -1.59
C TYR A 96 10.27 3.69 -0.12
N ALA A 97 9.67 4.54 0.72
CA ALA A 97 9.41 4.22 2.12
C ALA A 97 8.41 3.05 2.25
N SER A 98 7.35 3.05 1.44
CA SER A 98 6.37 1.96 1.36
C SER A 98 7.01 0.63 0.96
N PHE A 99 7.84 0.65 -0.09
CA PHE A 99 8.61 -0.52 -0.51
C PHE A 99 9.49 -1.05 0.62
N SER A 100 10.26 -0.16 1.26
CA SER A 100 11.21 -0.52 2.30
C SER A 100 10.51 -1.12 3.52
N LEU A 101 9.44 -0.50 4.00
CA LEU A 101 8.67 -1.01 5.13
C LEU A 101 7.99 -2.35 4.81
N MET A 102 7.38 -2.47 3.62
CA MET A 102 6.73 -3.71 3.20
C MET A 102 7.75 -4.85 3.04
N LEU A 103 8.95 -4.55 2.53
CA LEU A 103 10.03 -5.52 2.42
C LEU A 103 10.52 -5.96 3.82
N MET A 104 10.67 -5.03 4.78
CA MET A 104 11.02 -5.37 6.16
C MET A 104 9.97 -6.29 6.80
N PHE A 105 8.67 -6.02 6.63
CA PHE A 105 7.61 -6.91 7.12
C PHE A 105 7.64 -8.28 6.43
N THR A 106 7.94 -8.33 5.13
CA THR A 106 8.10 -9.58 4.38
C THR A 106 9.25 -10.42 4.94
N LEU A 107 10.43 -9.81 5.10
CA LEU A 107 11.62 -10.48 5.63
C LEU A 107 11.39 -10.97 7.06
N TYR A 108 10.75 -10.16 7.91
CA TYR A 108 10.37 -10.58 9.26
C TYR A 108 9.52 -11.85 9.25
N ILE A 109 8.49 -11.92 8.40
CA ILE A 109 7.64 -13.12 8.29
C ILE A 109 8.45 -14.34 7.83
N ILE A 110 9.33 -14.18 6.83
CA ILE A 110 10.19 -15.27 6.35
C ILE A 110 11.07 -15.82 7.47
N VAL A 111 11.69 -14.94 8.26
CA VAL A 111 12.54 -15.33 9.38
C VAL A 111 11.73 -16.09 10.44
N ILE A 112 10.56 -15.57 10.83
CA ILE A 112 9.70 -16.25 11.81
C ILE A 112 9.26 -17.63 11.30
N LEU A 113 8.84 -17.75 10.05
CA LEU A 113 8.40 -19.04 9.48
C LEU A 113 9.53 -20.06 9.33
N THR A 114 10.78 -19.61 9.26
CA THR A 114 11.95 -20.47 9.07
C THR A 114 12.60 -20.88 10.39
N PHE A 115 12.61 -19.99 11.39
CA PHE A 115 13.42 -20.16 12.61
C PHE A 115 12.60 -20.26 13.91
N ALA A 116 11.31 -19.90 13.92
CA ALA A 116 10.53 -19.98 15.14
C ALA A 116 10.03 -21.40 15.40
N GLU A 117 10.37 -21.97 16.55
CA GLU A 117 9.87 -23.27 17.01
C GLU A 117 8.34 -23.28 17.22
N ARG A 118 7.78 -22.11 17.55
CA ARG A 118 6.34 -21.87 17.67
C ARG A 118 5.99 -20.54 17.03
N VAL A 119 5.06 -20.57 16.09
CA VAL A 119 4.62 -19.39 15.37
C VAL A 119 3.67 -18.57 16.25
N PRO A 120 3.99 -17.30 16.60
CA PRO A 120 3.12 -16.47 17.42
C PRO A 120 1.86 -16.04 16.65
N CYS A 121 0.89 -15.42 17.33
CA CYS A 121 -0.28 -14.85 16.65
C CYS A 121 0.11 -13.62 15.80
N SER A 122 -0.54 -13.44 14.64
CA SER A 122 -0.20 -12.39 13.67
C SER A 122 -0.67 -11.00 14.14
N CYS A 123 0.14 -9.96 13.98
CA CYS A 123 -0.07 -8.64 14.61
C CYS A 123 -0.89 -7.63 13.76
N GLY A 124 -1.83 -8.10 12.94
CA GLY A 124 -2.31 -7.37 11.76
C GLY A 124 -3.78 -6.89 11.74
N GLY A 125 -4.53 -6.94 12.85
CA GLY A 125 -5.97 -6.64 12.81
C GLY A 125 -6.74 -7.66 11.98
N ILE A 126 -7.46 -7.28 10.91
CA ILE A 126 -8.08 -8.28 10.02
C ILE A 126 -7.03 -9.15 9.31
N LEU A 127 -5.81 -8.64 9.14
CA LEU A 127 -4.67 -9.39 8.58
C LEU A 127 -4.11 -10.42 9.58
N GLU A 128 -4.47 -10.35 10.87
CA GLU A 128 -4.21 -11.41 11.84
C GLU A 128 -4.92 -12.72 11.44
N LYS A 129 -6.10 -12.60 10.83
CA LYS A 129 -6.97 -13.74 10.47
C LYS A 129 -6.56 -14.44 9.17
N LEU A 130 -5.67 -13.86 8.36
CA LEU A 130 -5.24 -14.43 7.07
C LEU A 130 -4.35 -15.68 7.24
N GLY A 131 -3.73 -15.87 8.42
CA GLY A 131 -2.68 -16.87 8.59
C GLY A 131 -1.35 -16.41 7.98
N TRP A 132 -0.24 -16.99 8.45
CA TRP A 132 1.10 -16.48 8.16
C TRP A 132 1.51 -16.61 6.68
N THR A 133 1.20 -17.74 6.03
CA THR A 133 1.52 -17.94 4.61
C THR A 133 0.76 -16.99 3.71
N ALA A 134 -0.53 -16.76 3.97
CA ALA A 134 -1.32 -15.82 3.19
C ALA A 134 -0.86 -14.37 3.42
N HIS A 135 -0.46 -14.01 4.65
CA HIS A 135 0.13 -12.71 4.95
C HIS A 135 1.47 -12.52 4.21
N LEU A 136 2.31 -13.56 4.14
CA LEU A 136 3.54 -13.52 3.35
C LEU A 136 3.26 -13.25 1.86
N ILE A 137 2.32 -13.99 1.26
CA ILE A 137 1.92 -13.79 -0.14
C ILE A 137 1.37 -12.38 -0.36
N PHE A 138 0.52 -11.90 0.55
CA PHE A 138 -0.01 -10.55 0.52
C PHE A 138 1.11 -9.50 0.51
N ASN A 139 2.09 -9.61 1.40
CA ASN A 139 3.21 -8.66 1.46
C ASN A 139 4.07 -8.73 0.19
N ILE A 140 4.36 -9.93 -0.35
CA ILE A 140 5.12 -10.09 -1.60
C ILE A 140 4.40 -9.39 -2.77
N ILE A 141 3.08 -9.53 -2.87
CA ILE A 141 2.28 -8.82 -3.88
C ILE A 141 2.47 -7.31 -3.74
N PHE A 142 2.38 -6.77 -2.53
CA PHE A 142 2.58 -5.33 -2.31
C PHE A 142 4.02 -4.89 -2.61
N VAL A 143 5.04 -5.68 -2.25
CA VAL A 143 6.44 -5.40 -2.65
C VAL A 143 6.53 -5.28 -4.17
N PHE A 144 5.94 -6.21 -4.91
CA PHE A 144 5.93 -6.16 -6.37
C PHE A 144 5.19 -4.92 -6.91
N LEU A 145 4.03 -4.60 -6.35
CA LEU A 145 3.28 -3.39 -6.72
C LEU A 145 4.11 -2.11 -6.49
N ALA A 146 4.84 -2.02 -5.38
CA ALA A 146 5.72 -0.87 -5.13
C ALA A 146 6.83 -0.74 -6.18
N VAL A 147 7.46 -1.84 -6.58
CA VAL A 147 8.48 -1.84 -7.65
C VAL A 147 7.88 -1.33 -8.96
N VAL A 148 6.68 -1.80 -9.33
CA VAL A 148 5.96 -1.34 -10.53
C VAL A 148 5.69 0.16 -10.45
N ALA A 149 5.16 0.66 -9.33
CA ALA A 149 4.86 2.08 -9.16
C ALA A 149 6.12 2.96 -9.26
N ILE A 150 7.21 2.56 -8.59
CA ILE A 150 8.49 3.28 -8.63
C ILE A 150 9.02 3.35 -10.07
N PHE A 151 9.00 2.23 -10.80
CA PHE A 151 9.48 2.18 -12.18
C PHE A 151 8.65 3.06 -13.14
N LEU A 152 7.32 3.00 -13.03
CA LEU A 152 6.43 3.82 -13.84
C LEU A 152 6.57 5.32 -13.52
N GLN A 153 6.70 5.67 -12.25
CA GLN A 153 6.90 7.05 -11.80
C GLN A 153 8.21 7.66 -12.32
N GLY A 154 9.28 6.86 -12.39
CA GLY A 154 10.55 7.26 -12.98
C GLY A 154 10.41 7.63 -14.46
N LYS A 155 9.70 6.81 -15.24
CA LYS A 155 9.44 7.08 -16.67
C LYS A 155 8.61 8.35 -16.88
N PHE A 156 7.57 8.55 -16.08
CA PHE A 156 6.73 9.76 -16.17
C PHE A 156 7.52 11.04 -15.89
N THR A 157 8.34 11.03 -14.84
CA THR A 157 9.16 12.18 -14.46
C THR A 157 10.18 12.53 -15.55
N LEU A 158 10.79 11.53 -16.18
CA LEU A 158 11.71 11.70 -17.32
C LEU A 158 11.00 12.21 -18.58
N TYR A 159 9.78 11.74 -18.86
CA TYR A 159 9.00 12.23 -20.01
C TYR A 159 8.63 13.71 -19.83
N LYS A 160 8.08 14.09 -18.67
CA LYS A 160 7.65 15.47 -18.39
C LYS A 160 8.81 16.47 -18.45
N SER A 161 10.01 16.07 -18.01
CA SER A 161 11.21 16.91 -18.10
C SER A 161 11.67 17.12 -19.55
N ARG A 162 11.68 16.08 -20.40
CA ARG A 162 12.00 16.20 -21.83
C ARG A 162 11.01 17.10 -22.58
N VAL A 163 9.71 16.94 -22.33
CA VAL A 163 8.68 17.78 -22.98
C VAL A 163 8.81 19.25 -22.58
N LYS A 164 9.13 19.54 -21.31
CA LYS A 164 9.36 20.92 -20.85
C LYS A 164 10.60 21.58 -21.48
N GLN A 165 11.58 20.79 -21.95
CA GLN A 165 12.77 21.30 -22.64
C GLN A 165 12.54 21.47 -24.16
N ALA A 166 11.49 20.86 -24.71
CA ALA A 166 11.16 20.90 -26.13
C ALA A 166 10.14 22.00 -26.51
N ASN A 167 9.56 22.69 -25.53
CA ASN A 167 8.64 23.84 -25.66
C ASN A 167 9.27 25.08 -25.04
#